data_AF-A0A8X7CJ85-F1
#
_entry.id   AF-A0A8X7CJ85-F1
#
_cell.length_a   1.000
_cell.length_b   1.000
_cell.length_c   1.000
_cell.angle_alpha   90.00
_cell.angle_beta   90.00
_cell.angle_gamma   90.00
#
_symmetry.space_group_name_H-M   'P 1'
#
loop_
_entity.id
_entity.type
_entity.pdbx_description
1 polymer ?
#
loop_
_entity_poly.entity_id
_entity_poly.type
_entity_poly.pdbx_seq_one_letter_code
_entity_poly.pdbx_strand_id
1 'polypeptide(L)'
;MAVGMTSYTNQEMVDIIFTYGVADGNALEAQGLCWERIPSKRLPNRKTFECLHRRLRETVSFVSGMPDTGRTRIPELKEHVLHKFEEQPEKSKWTVSTAANVSHMMDCRVLGAESLRPYHAHWVHALNATDHQPRVDFSP
;
A
#
# COMPACT_ATOMS: atom_id res chain seq x y z
N MET A 1 -6.41 17.27 -11.38
CA MET A 1 -7.14 16.09 -10.89
C MET A 1 -7.11 15.03 -11.97
N ALA A 2 -6.26 14.00 -11.81
CA ALA A 2 -6.29 12.86 -12.72
C ALA A 2 -7.51 12.02 -12.33
N VAL A 3 -8.56 12.06 -13.15
CA VAL A 3 -9.69 11.13 -13.01
C VAL A 3 -9.12 9.76 -13.33
N GLY A 4 -8.79 8.99 -12.30
CA GLY A 4 -8.41 7.60 -12.46
C GLY A 4 -9.54 6.88 -13.18
N MET A 5 -9.20 6.11 -14.23
CA MET A 5 -10.11 5.18 -14.93
C MET A 5 -10.63 4.04 -14.02
N THR A 6 -10.54 4.18 -12.70
CA THR A 6 -10.88 3.18 -11.69
C THR A 6 -12.37 3.16 -11.34
N SER A 7 -13.19 3.97 -12.00
CA SER A 7 -14.62 4.13 -11.67
C SER A 7 -15.58 3.29 -12.51
N TYR A 8 -15.10 2.62 -13.56
CA TYR A 8 -15.91 1.78 -14.46
C TYR A 8 -15.60 0.30 -14.21
N THR A 9 -16.63 -0.54 -14.28
CA THR A 9 -16.50 -1.99 -14.27
C THR A 9 -15.96 -2.49 -15.61
N ASN A 10 -15.41 -3.71 -15.65
CA ASN A 10 -14.92 -4.30 -16.90
C ASN A 10 -16.04 -4.41 -17.96
N GLN A 11 -17.27 -4.69 -17.56
CA GLN A 11 -18.43 -4.72 -18.47
C GLN A 11 -18.68 -3.35 -19.10
N GLU A 12 -18.72 -2.30 -18.28
CA GLU A 12 -18.87 -0.93 -18.78
C GLU A 12 -17.72 -0.52 -19.69
N MET A 13 -16.48 -0.93 -19.38
CA MET A 13 -15.33 -0.64 -20.26
C MET A 13 -15.46 -1.32 -21.63
N VAL A 14 -16.00 -2.54 -21.68
CA VAL A 14 -16.29 -3.23 -22.94
C VAL A 14 -17.35 -2.47 -23.73
N ASP A 15 -18.45 -2.06 -23.08
CA ASP A 15 -19.51 -1.28 -23.74
C ASP A 15 -19.00 0.06 -24.27
N ILE A 16 -18.14 0.74 -23.51
CA ILE A 16 -17.48 2.01 -23.89
C ILE A 16 -16.60 1.83 -25.13
N ILE A 17 -15.82 0.75 -25.21
CA ILE A 17 -14.96 0.50 -26.38
C ILE A 17 -15.78 0.04 -27.57
N PHE A 18 -16.85 -0.71 -27.34
CA PHE A 18 -17.77 -1.10 -28.40
C PHE A 18 -18.43 0.12 -29.05
N THR A 19 -18.96 1.06 -28.26
CA THR A 19 -19.52 2.31 -28.81
C THR A 19 -18.47 3.20 -29.47
N TYR A 20 -17.24 3.21 -28.96
CA TYR A 20 -16.13 3.91 -29.58
C TYR A 20 -15.76 3.35 -30.95
N GLY A 21 -15.81 2.02 -31.11
CA GLY A 21 -15.65 1.35 -32.39
C GLY A 21 -16.79 1.64 -33.36
N VAL A 22 -18.05 1.67 -32.88
CA VAL A 22 -19.21 2.04 -33.69
C VAL A 22 -19.11 3.47 -34.20
N ALA A 23 -18.57 4.38 -33.40
CA ALA A 23 -18.34 5.78 -33.77
C ALA A 23 -17.04 6.02 -34.56
N ASP A 24 -16.41 4.97 -35.10
CA ASP A 24 -15.17 5.04 -35.88
C ASP A 24 -14.03 5.84 -35.19
N GLY A 25 -13.92 5.68 -33.87
CA GLY A 25 -12.91 6.39 -33.07
C GLY A 25 -13.26 7.85 -32.73
N ASN A 26 -14.47 8.32 -33.05
CA ASN A 26 -14.96 9.63 -32.63
C ASN A 26 -15.53 9.58 -31.21
N ALA A 27 -14.78 10.13 -30.25
CA ALA A 27 -15.16 10.11 -28.83
C ALA A 27 -16.38 10.97 -28.50
N LEU A 28 -16.67 12.03 -29.27
CA LEU A 28 -17.84 12.89 -29.03
C LEU A 28 -19.13 12.18 -29.42
N GLU A 29 -19.11 11.52 -30.57
CA GLU A 29 -20.24 10.71 -31.05
C GLU A 29 -20.45 9.46 -30.19
N ALA A 30 -19.36 8.79 -29.81
CA ALA A 30 -19.40 7.65 -28.88
C ALA A 30 -20.02 8.01 -27.52
N GLN A 31 -19.82 9.25 -27.05
CA GLN A 31 -20.37 9.70 -25.78
C GLN A 31 -21.91 9.75 -25.81
N GLY A 32 -22.51 10.19 -26.92
CA GLY A 32 -23.95 10.16 -27.11
C GLY A 32 -24.49 8.73 -27.10
N LEU A 33 -23.84 7.82 -27.84
CA LEU A 33 -24.21 6.40 -27.89
C LEU A 33 -24.06 5.69 -26.54
N CYS A 34 -23.06 6.07 -25.74
CA CYS A 34 -22.87 5.56 -24.38
C CYS A 34 -24.02 5.90 -23.43
N TRP A 35 -24.68 7.05 -23.61
CA TRP A 35 -25.78 7.47 -22.74
C TRP A 35 -26.97 6.50 -22.79
N GLU A 36 -27.25 5.96 -23.96
CA GLU A 36 -28.36 5.04 -24.17
C GLU A 36 -28.03 3.65 -23.60
N ARG A 37 -26.79 3.19 -23.80
CA ARG A 37 -26.38 1.80 -23.52
C ARG A 37 -25.89 1.54 -22.09
N ILE A 38 -25.20 2.49 -21.45
CA ILE A 38 -24.54 2.23 -20.17
C ILE A 38 -25.56 2.32 -19.01
N PRO A 39 -25.70 1.28 -18.16
CA PRO A 39 -26.66 1.27 -17.05
C PRO A 39 -26.40 2.32 -15.98
N SER A 40 -25.12 2.60 -15.68
CA SER A 40 -24.74 3.54 -14.63
C SER A 40 -24.95 5.02 -15.00
N LYS A 41 -25.34 5.31 -16.25
CA LYS A 41 -25.53 6.66 -16.82
C LYS A 41 -24.37 7.62 -16.54
N ARG A 42 -23.17 7.11 -16.27
CA ARG A 42 -21.95 7.93 -16.10
C ARG A 42 -21.33 8.16 -17.46
N LEU A 43 -21.43 9.39 -17.99
CA LEU A 43 -20.80 9.73 -19.27
C LEU A 43 -19.28 9.54 -19.19
N PRO A 44 -18.70 8.68 -20.02
CA PRO A 44 -17.25 8.65 -20.19
C PRO A 44 -16.78 9.99 -20.77
N ASN A 45 -15.64 10.47 -20.29
CA ASN A 45 -14.99 11.64 -20.90
C ASN A 45 -14.25 11.18 -22.17
N ARG A 46 -13.98 12.10 -23.11
CA ARG A 46 -13.17 11.85 -24.31
C ARG A 46 -11.88 11.09 -24.00
N LYS A 47 -11.17 11.53 -22.94
CA LYS A 47 -9.93 10.88 -22.51
C LYS A 47 -10.11 9.41 -22.10
N THR A 48 -11.28 9.04 -21.58
CA THR A 48 -11.57 7.65 -21.17
C THR A 48 -11.56 6.73 -22.39
N PHE A 49 -12.23 7.12 -23.47
CA PHE A 49 -12.24 6.36 -24.72
C PHE A 49 -10.83 6.19 -25.30
N GLU A 50 -10.10 7.30 -25.45
CA GLU A 50 -8.74 7.30 -26.02
C GLU A 50 -7.77 6.47 -25.16
N CYS A 51 -7.84 6.61 -23.84
CA CYS A 51 -6.95 5.87 -22.95
C CYS A 51 -7.26 4.37 -22.95
N LEU A 52 -8.55 3.98 -22.95
CA LEU A 52 -8.95 2.58 -23.00
C LEU A 52 -8.52 1.94 -24.31
N HIS A 53 -8.80 2.58 -25.45
CA HIS A 53 -8.39 2.08 -26.76
C HIS A 53 -6.87 1.94 -26.86
N ARG A 54 -6.12 2.98 -26.48
CA ARG A 54 -4.65 2.95 -26.48
C ARG A 54 -4.11 1.85 -25.59
N ARG A 55 -4.64 1.70 -24.37
CA ARG A 55 -4.19 0.69 -23.42
C ARG A 55 -4.48 -0.73 -23.90
N LEU A 56 -5.65 -0.99 -24.49
CA LEU A 56 -5.93 -2.29 -25.08
C LEU A 56 -4.98 -2.60 -26.23
N ARG A 57 -4.62 -1.60 -27.03
CA ARG A 57 -3.65 -1.75 -28.12
C ARG A 57 -2.23 -2.01 -27.62
N GLU A 58 -1.82 -1.40 -26.52
CA GLU A 58 -0.46 -1.49 -25.98
C GLU A 58 -0.26 -2.68 -25.03
N THR A 59 -1.24 -2.98 -24.17
CA THR A 59 -1.09 -3.91 -23.04
C THR A 59 -2.16 -5.00 -23.02
N VAL A 60 -3.18 -4.96 -23.90
CA VAL A 60 -4.27 -5.95 -23.96
C VAL A 60 -4.99 -6.12 -22.61
N SER A 61 -5.02 -5.05 -21.81
CA SER A 61 -5.52 -5.07 -20.43
C SER A 61 -6.36 -3.83 -20.15
N PHE A 62 -7.48 -4.01 -19.47
CA PHE A 62 -8.29 -2.90 -18.93
C PHE A 62 -7.67 -2.27 -17.68
N VAL A 63 -6.87 -3.04 -16.95
CA VAL A 63 -6.27 -2.63 -15.68
C VAL A 63 -5.26 -1.50 -15.93
N SER A 64 -5.40 -0.42 -15.16
CA SER A 64 -4.44 0.66 -15.18
C SER A 64 -3.12 0.19 -14.60
N GLY A 65 -2.06 0.16 -15.40
CA GLY A 65 -0.71 -0.24 -14.99
C GLY A 65 -0.02 0.71 -13.99
N MET A 66 -0.75 1.59 -13.31
CA MET A 66 -0.26 2.20 -12.08
C MET A 66 -0.67 1.26 -10.95
N PRO A 67 0.22 0.35 -10.52
CA PRO A 67 0.00 -0.28 -9.24
C PRO A 67 -0.10 0.83 -8.19
N ASP A 68 -0.93 0.61 -7.18
CA ASP A 68 -1.01 1.45 -5.98
C ASP A 68 0.25 1.24 -5.12
N THR A 69 1.41 1.20 -5.78
CA THR A 69 2.73 1.17 -5.15
C THR A 69 2.91 2.57 -4.61
N GLY A 70 2.45 2.75 -3.37
CA GLY A 70 2.80 3.89 -2.56
C GLY A 70 4.31 4.16 -2.67
N ARG A 71 4.70 5.41 -2.48
CA ARG A 71 6.08 5.89 -2.61
C ARG A 71 7.05 4.90 -1.96
N THR A 72 7.78 4.12 -2.76
CA THR A 72 8.80 3.18 -2.29
C THR A 72 9.80 4.00 -1.50
N ARG A 73 9.69 3.96 -0.18
CA ARG A 73 10.65 4.62 0.69
C ARG A 73 11.97 3.90 0.48
N ILE A 74 12.91 4.61 -0.16
CA ILE A 74 14.31 4.31 -0.41
C ILE A 74 14.72 2.94 0.19
N PRO A 75 14.85 1.89 -0.64
CA PRO A 75 15.25 0.56 -0.18
C PRO A 75 16.52 0.57 0.68
N GLU A 76 17.47 1.44 0.33
CA GLU A 76 18.72 1.64 1.07
C GLU A 76 18.48 2.06 2.53
N LEU A 77 17.48 2.92 2.79
CA LEU A 77 17.15 3.37 4.13
C LEU A 77 16.53 2.25 4.96
N LYS A 78 15.72 1.40 4.32
CA LYS A 78 15.14 0.21 4.96
C LYS A 78 16.25 -0.75 5.35
N GLU A 79 17.15 -1.08 4.42
CA GLU A 79 18.28 -1.97 4.65
C GLU A 79 19.22 -1.43 5.74
N HIS A 80 19.50 -0.12 5.73
CA HIS A 80 20.34 0.52 6.74
C HIS A 80 19.76 0.37 8.16
N VAL A 81 18.45 0.59 8.32
CA VAL A 81 17.77 0.40 9.62
C VAL A 81 17.82 -1.06 10.04
N LEU A 82 17.54 -2.01 9.14
CA LEU A 82 17.57 -3.44 9.45
C LEU A 82 18.95 -3.90 9.90
N HIS A 83 20.01 -3.51 9.18
CA HIS A 83 21.39 -3.81 9.55
C HIS A 83 21.75 -3.29 10.94
N LYS A 84 21.28 -2.09 11.31
CA LYS A 84 21.52 -1.53 12.65
C LYS A 84 20.84 -2.30 13.77
N PHE A 85 19.67 -2.89 13.51
CA PHE A 85 19.01 -3.79 14.44
C PHE A 85 19.70 -5.16 14.54
N GLU A 86 20.26 -5.67 13.44
CA GLU A 86 21.07 -6.90 13.45
C GLU A 86 22.36 -6.75 14.26
N GLU A 87 23.04 -5.61 14.13
CA GLU A 87 24.24 -5.32 14.94
C GLU A 87 23.94 -5.20 16.44
N GLN A 88 22.73 -4.73 16.80
CA GLN A 88 22.40 -4.27 18.16
C GLN A 88 20.97 -4.65 18.57
N PRO A 89 20.64 -5.95 18.69
CA PRO A 89 19.27 -6.42 18.91
C PRO A 89 18.68 -6.02 20.27
N GLU A 90 19.53 -5.76 21.27
CA GLU A 90 19.09 -5.38 22.62
C GLU A 90 18.74 -3.89 22.75
N LYS A 91 19.09 -3.07 21.76
CA LYS A 91 18.92 -1.62 21.87
C LYS A 91 17.50 -1.18 21.57
N SER A 92 17.11 -0.09 22.21
CA SER A 92 15.79 0.49 21.99
C SER A 92 15.63 1.02 20.57
N LYS A 93 14.39 0.98 20.07
CA LYS A 93 14.05 1.55 18.76
C LYS A 93 14.55 2.99 18.59
N TRP A 94 14.44 3.80 19.65
CA TRP A 94 14.93 5.18 19.68
C TRP A 94 16.44 5.28 19.51
N THR A 95 17.19 4.41 20.18
CA THR A 95 18.67 4.40 20.10
C THR A 95 19.12 4.06 18.69
N VAL A 96 18.44 3.11 18.04
CA VAL A 96 18.73 2.71 16.66
C VAL A 96 18.34 3.81 15.67
N SER A 97 17.18 4.46 15.85
CA SER A 97 16.74 5.59 15.01
C SER A 97 17.76 6.73 15.00
N THR A 98 18.27 7.10 16.18
CA THR A 98 19.29 8.14 16.32
C THR A 98 20.60 7.73 15.64
N ALA A 99 21.02 6.47 15.81
CA ALA A 99 22.24 5.94 15.20
C ALA A 99 22.16 5.82 13.66
N ALA A 100 20.98 5.51 13.14
CA ALA A 100 20.70 5.40 11.71
C ALA A 100 20.35 6.75 11.05
N ASN A 101 20.27 7.83 11.84
CA ASN A 101 19.81 9.17 11.42
C ASN A 101 18.43 9.13 10.74
N VAL A 102 17.49 8.35 11.29
CA VAL A 102 16.16 8.12 10.75
C VAL A 102 15.10 8.57 11.75
N SER A 103 13.97 9.10 11.27
CA SER A 103 12.84 9.41 12.16
C SER A 103 12.29 8.13 12.82
N HIS A 104 11.92 8.21 14.10
CA HIS A 104 11.31 7.09 14.83
C HIS A 104 10.09 6.47 14.13
N MET A 105 9.30 7.30 13.41
CA MET A 105 8.14 6.85 12.64
C MET A 105 8.51 6.04 11.40
N MET A 106 9.67 6.28 10.80
CA MET A 106 10.17 5.49 9.69
C MET A 106 10.67 4.13 10.18
N ASP A 107 11.42 4.09 11.28
CA ASP A 107 11.85 2.84 11.91
C ASP A 107 10.68 1.96 12.32
N CYS A 108 9.65 2.53 12.95
CA CYS A 108 8.44 1.79 13.31
C CYS A 108 7.73 1.19 12.08
N ARG A 109 7.76 1.88 10.93
CA ARG A 109 7.16 1.37 9.68
C ARG A 109 8.01 0.26 9.07
N VAL A 110 9.34 0.41 9.06
CA VAL A 110 10.27 -0.60 8.55
C VAL A 110 10.15 -1.88 9.37
N LEU A 111 10.21 -1.78 10.69
CA LEU A 111 10.06 -2.93 11.59
C LEU A 111 8.68 -3.58 11.49
N GLY A 112 7.62 -2.77 11.37
CA GLY A 112 6.25 -3.27 11.18
C GLY A 112 6.06 -4.00 9.84
N ALA A 113 6.68 -3.52 8.77
CA ALA A 113 6.63 -4.16 7.45
C ALA A 113 7.36 -5.51 7.44
N GLU A 114 8.49 -5.63 8.15
CA GLU A 114 9.25 -6.88 8.28
C GLU A 114 8.77 -7.78 9.44
N SER A 115 7.67 -7.42 10.12
CA SER A 115 7.17 -8.12 11.30
C SER A 115 8.19 -8.30 12.44
N LEU A 116 9.21 -7.44 12.51
CA LEU A 116 10.23 -7.48 13.54
C LEU A 116 9.73 -6.80 14.82
N ARG A 117 9.78 -7.54 15.93
CA ARG A 117 9.54 -7.02 17.27
C ARG A 117 10.83 -7.14 18.08
N PRO A 118 11.74 -6.14 18.00
CA PRO A 118 12.99 -6.16 18.76
C PRO A 118 12.69 -5.90 20.25
N TYR A 119 12.13 -6.90 20.93
CA TYR A 119 11.98 -7.11 22.37
C TYR A 119 11.40 -8.52 22.56
N HIS A 120 12.17 -9.44 23.15
CA HIS A 120 11.65 -10.74 23.57
C HIS A 120 11.09 -10.60 24.99
N ALA A 121 9.94 -11.19 25.25
CA ALA A 121 9.41 -11.26 26.60
C ALA A 121 10.36 -12.08 27.47
N HIS A 122 11.09 -11.42 28.36
CA HIS A 122 11.81 -12.10 29.43
C HIS A 122 10.82 -12.32 30.57
N TRP A 123 10.73 -13.56 31.06
CA TRP A 123 9.96 -13.87 32.26
C TRP A 123 10.71 -13.29 33.47
N VAL A 124 10.34 -12.08 33.89
CA VAL A 124 10.93 -11.40 35.07
C VAL A 124 10.48 -12.06 36.40
N HIS A 125 9.60 -13.07 36.34
CA HIS A 125 9.06 -13.76 37.51
C HIS A 125 9.61 -15.18 37.69
N ALA A 126 10.91 -15.39 37.50
CA ALA A 126 11.52 -16.58 38.11
C ALA A 126 11.50 -16.36 39.63
N LEU A 127 10.60 -17.08 40.33
CA LEU A 127 10.62 -17.17 41.79
C LEU A 127 11.96 -17.78 42.19
N ASN A 128 12.92 -16.95 42.58
CA ASN A 128 14.17 -17.44 43.14
C ASN A 128 13.87 -18.07 44.51
N ALA A 129 14.57 -19.14 44.88
CA ALA A 129 14.38 -19.81 46.17
C ALA A 129 14.54 -18.86 47.37
N THR A 130 15.31 -17.78 47.19
CA THR A 130 15.57 -16.73 48.18
C THR A 130 14.40 -15.72 48.33
N ASP A 131 13.47 -15.66 47.38
CA ASP A 131 12.37 -14.69 47.38
C ASP A 131 11.23 -15.07 48.34
N HIS A 132 11.22 -16.28 48.89
CA HIS A 132 10.14 -16.77 49.75
C HIS A 132 10.03 -15.96 51.05
N GLN A 133 11.15 -15.78 51.76
CA GLN A 133 11.13 -15.19 53.11
C GLN A 133 10.71 -13.72 53.15
N PRO A 134 11.23 -12.85 52.26
CA PRO A 134 10.76 -11.47 52.17
C PRO A 134 9.26 -11.36 51.86
N ARG A 135 8.68 -12.29 51.09
CA ARG A 135 7.24 -12.26 50.77
C ARG A 135 6.35 -12.61 51.96
N VAL A 136 6.83 -13.46 52.86
CA VAL A 136 6.12 -13.79 54.11
C VAL A 136 6.20 -12.63 55.09
N ASP A 137 7.37 -12.00 55.21
CA ASP A 137 7.62 -10.93 56.18
C ASP A 137 6.90 -9.61 55.82
N PHE A 138 6.64 -9.36 54.53
CA PHE A 138 6.01 -8.12 54.03
C PHE A 138 4.61 -8.33 53.41
N SER A 139 3.96 -9.47 53.67
CA SER A 139 2.54 -9.64 53.31
C SER A 139 1.66 -8.88 54.32
N PRO A 140 0.73 -8.01 53.86
CA PRO A 140 -0.20 -7.31 54.76
C PRO A 140 -1.20 -8.24 55.43
#